data_AF-A0A354BFH5-F1
#
_entry.id   AF-A0A354BFH5-F1
#
_cell.length_a   1.000
_cell.length_b   1.000
_cell.length_c   1.000
_cell.angle_alpha   90.00
_cell.angle_beta   90.00
_cell.angle_gamma   90.00
#
_symmetry.space_group_name_H-M   'P 1'
#
loop_
_entity.id
_entity.type
_entity.pdbx_description
1 polymer ?
#
loop_
_entity_poly.entity_id
_entity_poly.type
_entity_poly.pdbx_seq_one_letter_code
_entity_poly.pdbx_strand_id
1 'polypeptide(L)'
;MSTDGEPLPDAVVQSLEDFPCPTCPSRSACQKDFLTASRIRQEQQRHTKSIQALRTSLWHRFQERVEVLQKFGYLTLTTRLTAEGEWARLIRIDHSLLITELIRAEAFTGADPSLLAGILASLAHDDDRPGAFPRISPGLSSLLGQVRKLAESLSPYEDPPLLRADVAALVERWVADPTLTWIGLCRLTTMAEGDIYRLLARTLEYLSQVQTLKTTHPGLAESASQAITSIRRGVLEELP
;
A
#
# COMPACT_ATOMS: atom_id res chain seq x y z
N MET A 1 17.22 -83.26 16.81
CA MET A 1 18.37 -82.43 17.18
C MET A 1 18.37 -81.24 16.22
N SER A 2 17.46 -80.28 16.36
CA SER A 2 17.25 -79.32 17.48
C SER A 2 18.41 -78.33 17.60
N THR A 3 18.14 -77.10 17.20
CA THR A 3 18.54 -75.80 17.78
C THR A 3 18.09 -74.74 16.75
N ASP A 4 16.81 -74.37 16.75
CA ASP A 4 16.25 -73.23 17.51
C ASP A 4 17.05 -71.93 17.30
N GLY A 5 16.71 -71.23 16.21
CA GLY A 5 16.96 -69.80 16.09
C GLY A 5 15.81 -69.07 16.79
N GLU A 6 16.02 -68.72 18.03
CA GLU A 6 15.05 -68.02 18.89
C GLU A 6 14.67 -66.67 18.26
N PRO A 7 13.37 -66.37 18.04
CA PRO A 7 12.95 -65.05 17.57
C PRO A 7 13.20 -64.03 18.69
N LEU A 8 13.85 -62.91 18.34
CA LEU A 8 14.10 -61.80 19.24
C LEU A 8 12.79 -61.40 19.96
N PRO A 9 12.78 -61.26 21.31
CA PRO A 9 11.57 -60.99 22.05
C PRO A 9 10.98 -59.62 21.69
N ASP A 10 9.66 -59.59 21.43
CA ASP A 10 8.86 -58.40 21.05
C ASP A 10 9.06 -57.19 21.97
N ALA A 11 9.47 -57.41 23.22
CA ALA A 11 9.79 -56.35 24.20
C ALA A 11 11.03 -55.52 23.82
N VAL A 12 11.98 -56.10 23.07
CA VAL A 12 13.15 -55.35 22.57
C VAL A 12 12.72 -54.48 21.38
N VAL A 13 11.77 -54.93 20.56
CA VAL A 13 11.26 -54.18 19.40
C VAL A 13 10.44 -52.95 19.85
N GLN A 14 9.63 -53.08 20.90
CA GLN A 14 8.82 -51.95 21.43
C GLN A 14 9.62 -50.83 22.11
N SER A 15 10.88 -51.08 22.54
CA SER A 15 11.73 -50.06 23.17
C SER A 15 12.71 -49.38 22.22
N LEU A 16 12.64 -49.73 20.93
CA LEU A 16 13.50 -49.21 19.86
C LEU A 16 12.83 -48.11 19.02
N GLU A 17 11.54 -47.84 19.23
CA GLU A 17 10.79 -47.00 18.29
C GLU A 17 11.16 -45.51 18.34
N ASP A 18 11.83 -45.02 19.39
CA ASP A 18 12.06 -43.57 19.56
C ASP A 18 13.53 -43.12 19.60
N PHE A 19 14.54 -44.00 19.65
CA PHE A 19 15.94 -43.57 19.79
C PHE A 19 16.87 -44.20 18.73
N PRO A 20 17.56 -43.40 17.89
CA PRO A 20 18.20 -43.87 16.66
C PRO A 20 19.48 -44.71 16.83
N CYS A 21 19.99 -44.95 18.06
CA CYS A 21 21.15 -45.83 18.27
C CYS A 21 20.87 -46.93 19.34
N PRO A 22 20.41 -48.12 18.92
CA PRO A 22 20.02 -49.23 19.80
C PRO A 22 21.14 -49.76 20.71
N THR A 23 22.36 -49.82 20.16
CA THR A 23 23.52 -50.53 20.73
C THR A 23 24.60 -49.59 21.28
N CYS A 24 24.28 -48.30 21.45
CA CYS A 24 25.25 -47.31 21.91
C CYS A 24 25.52 -47.42 23.43
N PRO A 25 26.79 -47.47 23.88
CA PRO A 25 27.14 -47.48 25.32
C PRO A 25 26.62 -46.27 26.11
N SER A 26 26.37 -45.14 25.44
CA SER A 26 25.90 -43.89 26.05
C SER A 26 24.36 -43.71 26.00
N ARG A 27 23.60 -44.77 25.67
CA ARG A 27 22.14 -44.72 25.45
C ARG A 27 21.37 -44.03 26.58
N SER A 28 21.63 -44.37 27.84
CA SER A 28 20.87 -43.81 28.98
C SER A 28 21.07 -42.31 29.18
N ALA A 29 22.23 -41.77 28.81
CA ALA A 29 22.52 -40.35 28.81
C ALA A 29 21.89 -39.66 27.59
N CYS A 30 22.13 -40.19 26.39
CA CYS A 30 21.66 -39.57 25.15
C CYS A 30 20.14 -39.65 24.94
N GLN A 31 19.47 -40.69 25.46
CA GLN A 31 18.02 -40.87 25.30
C GLN A 31 17.22 -39.75 26.00
N LYS A 32 17.71 -39.23 27.14
CA LYS A 32 17.07 -38.11 27.86
C LYS A 32 17.13 -36.82 27.04
N ASP A 33 18.29 -36.53 26.49
CA ASP A 33 18.51 -35.30 25.71
C ASP A 33 17.93 -35.40 24.29
N PHE A 34 17.76 -36.62 23.77
CA PHE A 34 17.29 -36.86 22.41
C PHE A 34 15.88 -36.34 22.17
N LEU A 35 14.94 -36.54 23.10
CA LEU A 35 13.57 -36.05 22.92
C LEU A 35 13.54 -34.52 22.79
N THR A 36 14.30 -33.83 23.64
CA THR A 36 14.45 -32.38 23.60
C THR A 36 15.16 -31.94 22.32
N ALA A 37 16.27 -32.57 21.95
CA ALA A 37 17.02 -32.25 20.73
C ALA A 37 16.22 -32.54 19.45
N SER A 38 15.46 -33.64 19.42
CA SER A 38 14.57 -34.02 18.32
C SER A 38 13.45 -33.00 18.17
N ARG A 39 12.80 -32.60 19.27
CA ARG A 39 11.79 -31.53 19.27
C ARG A 39 12.36 -30.21 18.75
N ILE A 40 13.51 -29.77 19.27
CA ILE A 40 14.16 -28.52 18.82
C ILE A 40 14.52 -28.61 17.33
N ARG A 41 15.03 -29.75 16.85
CA ARG A 41 15.29 -29.95 15.41
C ARG A 41 14.01 -29.89 14.57
N GLN A 42 12.92 -30.49 15.03
CA GLN A 42 11.63 -30.43 14.33
C GLN A 42 11.10 -29.00 14.28
N GLU A 43 11.17 -28.25 15.39
CA GLU A 43 10.82 -26.83 15.45
C GLU A 43 11.70 -25.99 14.52
N GLN A 44 13.02 -26.21 14.52
CA GLN A 44 13.95 -25.56 13.60
C GLN A 44 13.62 -25.87 12.13
N GLN A 45 13.33 -27.13 11.81
CA GLN A 45 12.96 -27.53 10.46
C GLN A 45 11.63 -26.91 10.03
N ARG A 46 10.66 -26.82 10.94
CA ARG A 46 9.38 -26.13 10.72
C ARG A 46 9.60 -24.65 10.44
N HIS A 47 10.39 -23.96 11.26
CA HIS A 47 10.71 -22.54 11.05
C HIS A 47 11.44 -22.32 9.71
N THR A 48 12.39 -23.19 9.37
CA THR A 48 13.14 -23.12 8.11
C THR A 48 12.19 -23.25 6.91
N LYS A 49 11.28 -24.23 6.95
CA LYS A 49 10.24 -24.40 5.91
C LYS A 49 9.33 -23.18 5.82
N SER A 50 8.88 -22.63 6.95
CA SER A 50 8.06 -21.41 6.96
C SER A 50 8.78 -20.20 6.36
N ILE A 51 10.06 -20.00 6.69
CA ILE A 51 10.88 -18.90 6.13
C ILE A 51 11.03 -19.08 4.61
N GLN A 52 11.30 -20.30 4.15
CA GLN A 52 11.40 -20.59 2.71
C GLN A 52 10.08 -20.32 1.99
N ALA A 53 8.95 -20.76 2.54
CA ALA A 53 7.62 -20.51 1.97
C ALA A 53 7.31 -19.00 1.87
N LEU A 54 7.62 -18.23 2.93
CA LEU A 54 7.45 -16.78 2.94
C LEU A 54 8.34 -16.10 1.89
N ARG A 55 9.62 -16.49 1.79
CA ARG A 55 10.54 -15.95 0.78
C ARG A 55 10.04 -16.19 -0.63
N THR A 56 9.60 -17.40 -0.93
CA THR A 56 9.05 -17.76 -2.24
C THR A 56 7.80 -16.96 -2.55
N SER A 57 6.88 -16.83 -1.59
CA SER A 57 5.65 -16.03 -1.77
C SER A 57 5.96 -14.54 -2.01
N LEU A 58 6.87 -13.94 -1.23
CA LEU A 58 7.28 -12.55 -1.44
C LEU A 58 7.97 -12.35 -2.79
N TRP A 59 8.78 -13.31 -3.22
CA TRP A 59 9.44 -13.26 -4.52
C TRP A 59 8.43 -13.29 -5.67
N HIS A 60 7.43 -14.17 -5.62
CA HIS A 60 6.37 -14.20 -6.63
C HIS A 60 5.58 -12.89 -6.68
N ARG A 61 5.17 -12.35 -5.52
CA ARG A 61 4.49 -11.05 -5.46
C ARG A 61 5.34 -9.91 -6.02
N PHE A 62 6.66 -9.94 -5.78
CA PHE A 62 7.57 -8.97 -6.37
C PHE A 62 7.64 -9.11 -7.90
N GLN A 63 7.74 -10.33 -8.43
CA GLN A 63 7.73 -10.60 -9.87
C GLN A 63 6.44 -10.11 -10.54
N GLU A 64 5.28 -10.40 -9.94
CA GLU A 64 3.98 -9.91 -10.42
C GLU A 64 3.97 -8.37 -10.53
N ARG A 65 4.52 -7.66 -9.54
CA ARG A 65 4.63 -6.20 -9.59
C ARG A 65 5.58 -5.71 -10.69
N VAL A 66 6.70 -6.40 -10.90
CA VAL A 66 7.63 -6.10 -12.01
C VAL A 66 6.93 -6.27 -13.36
N GLU A 67 6.18 -7.36 -13.55
CA GLU A 67 5.42 -7.62 -14.78
C GLU A 67 4.37 -6.54 -15.04
N VAL A 68 3.66 -6.09 -14.00
CA VAL A 68 2.74 -4.96 -14.10
C VAL A 68 3.50 -3.70 -14.54
N LEU A 69 4.58 -3.33 -13.88
CA LEU A 69 5.35 -2.13 -14.24
C LEU A 69 5.93 -2.22 -15.67
N GLN A 70 6.31 -3.40 -16.13
CA GLN A 70 6.74 -3.62 -17.51
C GLN A 70 5.59 -3.47 -18.51
N LYS A 71 4.42 -4.04 -18.18
CA LYS A 71 3.20 -3.93 -19.00
C LYS A 71 2.75 -2.48 -19.17
N PHE A 72 2.83 -1.69 -18.10
CA PHE A 72 2.52 -0.27 -18.12
C PHE A 72 3.67 0.59 -18.65
N GLY A 73 4.83 0.03 -19.00
CA GLY A 73 5.92 0.77 -19.61
C GLY A 73 6.71 1.65 -18.64
N TYR A 74 6.62 1.42 -17.33
CA TYR A 74 7.49 2.04 -16.32
C TYR A 74 8.84 1.33 -16.19
N LEU A 75 8.89 0.05 -16.57
CA LEU A 75 10.10 -0.74 -16.65
C LEU A 75 10.29 -1.31 -18.06
N THR A 76 11.54 -1.38 -18.51
CA THR A 76 11.91 -2.16 -19.70
C THR A 76 11.81 -3.66 -19.41
N LEU A 77 11.81 -4.48 -20.46
CA LEU A 77 11.87 -5.95 -20.34
C LEU A 77 13.12 -6.43 -19.59
N THR A 78 14.19 -5.63 -19.58
CA THR A 78 15.43 -5.89 -18.82
C THR A 78 15.44 -5.21 -17.45
N THR A 79 14.26 -4.89 -16.90
CA THR A 79 14.02 -4.32 -15.56
C THR A 79 14.79 -3.01 -15.29
N ARG A 80 14.94 -2.16 -16.30
CA ARG A 80 15.45 -0.78 -16.16
C ARG A 80 14.30 0.22 -16.18
N LEU A 81 14.46 1.34 -15.48
CA LEU A 81 13.47 2.42 -15.52
C LEU A 81 13.40 3.03 -16.93
N THR A 82 12.19 3.30 -17.40
CA THR A 82 11.91 4.12 -18.59
C THR A 82 11.88 5.61 -18.22
N ALA A 83 11.72 6.49 -19.20
CA ALA A 83 11.52 7.92 -18.91
C ALA A 83 10.29 8.15 -18.02
N GLU A 84 9.23 7.37 -18.26
CA GLU A 84 8.01 7.36 -17.46
C GLU A 84 8.26 6.80 -16.07
N GLY A 85 9.01 5.71 -15.96
CA GLY A 85 9.41 5.11 -14.68
C GLY A 85 10.24 6.06 -13.81
N GLU A 86 11.10 6.88 -14.41
CA GLU A 86 12.00 7.79 -13.69
C GLU A 86 11.26 8.88 -12.92
N TRP A 87 10.14 9.39 -13.44
CA TRP A 87 9.32 10.34 -12.68
C TRP A 87 8.25 9.61 -11.85
N ALA A 88 7.70 8.49 -12.32
CA ALA A 88 6.70 7.72 -11.58
C ALA A 88 7.23 7.22 -10.22
N ARG A 89 8.52 6.86 -10.11
CA ARG A 89 9.14 6.44 -8.83
C ARG A 89 9.16 7.51 -7.72
N LEU A 90 8.88 8.76 -8.08
CA LEU A 90 8.77 9.88 -7.15
C LEU A 90 7.40 9.88 -6.44
N ILE A 91 6.39 9.22 -7.02
CA ILE A 91 5.07 9.02 -6.43
C ILE A 91 5.08 7.77 -5.55
N ARG A 92 5.10 7.97 -4.24
CA ARG A 92 5.18 6.99 -3.14
C ARG A 92 4.05 7.23 -2.14
N ILE A 93 2.83 7.26 -2.65
CA ILE A 93 1.58 7.41 -1.92
C ILE A 93 0.65 6.26 -2.28
N ASP A 94 -0.43 6.08 -1.53
CA ASP A 94 -1.47 5.12 -1.90
C ASP A 94 -2.06 5.47 -3.27
N HIS A 95 -2.56 4.46 -3.96
CA HIS A 95 -3.07 4.58 -5.32
C HIS A 95 -2.04 5.15 -6.32
N SER A 96 -0.75 4.88 -6.08
CA SER A 96 0.36 5.38 -6.92
C SER A 96 0.21 4.98 -8.40
N LEU A 97 -0.29 3.79 -8.71
CA LEU A 97 -0.46 3.37 -10.11
C LEU A 97 -1.57 4.20 -10.77
N LEU A 98 -2.72 4.37 -10.12
CA LEU A 98 -3.78 5.24 -10.61
C LEU A 98 -3.32 6.68 -10.81
N ILE A 99 -2.62 7.26 -9.83
CA ILE A 99 -2.14 8.65 -9.93
C ILE A 99 -1.14 8.82 -11.09
N THR A 100 -0.21 7.89 -11.22
CA THR A 100 0.77 7.92 -12.33
C THR A 100 0.09 7.74 -13.68
N GLU A 101 -0.89 6.85 -13.79
CA GLU A 101 -1.68 6.67 -15.01
C GLU A 101 -2.54 7.90 -15.34
N LEU A 102 -3.11 8.60 -14.35
CA LEU A 102 -3.84 9.85 -14.56
C LEU A 102 -2.92 10.95 -15.11
N ILE A 103 -1.72 11.08 -14.55
CA ILE A 103 -0.71 12.05 -15.00
C ILE A 103 -0.28 11.71 -16.44
N ARG A 104 -0.02 10.44 -16.71
CA ARG A 104 0.36 9.95 -18.04
C ARG A 104 -0.73 10.14 -19.09
N ALA A 105 -1.99 10.00 -18.69
CA ALA A 105 -3.16 10.27 -19.52
C ALA A 105 -3.49 11.77 -19.64
N GLU A 106 -2.64 12.66 -19.09
CA GLU A 106 -2.83 14.11 -19.12
C GLU A 106 -4.15 14.58 -18.47
N ALA A 107 -4.71 13.78 -17.55
CA ALA A 107 -6.01 14.06 -16.93
C ALA A 107 -6.04 15.36 -16.10
N PHE A 108 -4.87 15.84 -15.67
CA PHE A 108 -4.71 17.06 -14.89
C PHE A 108 -4.15 18.25 -15.70
N THR A 109 -4.00 18.10 -17.02
CA THR A 109 -3.46 19.18 -17.85
C THR A 109 -4.39 20.39 -17.83
N GLY A 110 -3.87 21.53 -17.37
CA GLY A 110 -4.66 22.75 -17.19
C GLY A 110 -5.67 22.68 -16.05
N ALA A 111 -5.58 21.69 -15.16
CA ALA A 111 -6.46 21.59 -14.00
C ALA A 111 -6.23 22.75 -13.04
N ASP A 112 -7.33 23.37 -12.62
CA ASP A 112 -7.34 24.37 -11.57
C ASP A 112 -6.78 23.78 -10.26
N PRO A 113 -5.95 24.53 -9.50
CA PRO A 113 -5.38 24.06 -8.24
C PRO A 113 -6.42 23.50 -7.26
N SER A 114 -7.63 24.07 -7.21
CA SER A 114 -8.71 23.60 -6.34
C SER A 114 -9.28 22.25 -6.78
N LEU A 115 -9.42 22.02 -8.09
CA LEU A 115 -9.85 20.75 -8.64
C LEU A 115 -8.81 19.66 -8.39
N LEU A 116 -7.53 19.97 -8.60
CA LEU A 116 -6.44 19.03 -8.32
C LEU A 116 -6.44 18.62 -6.84
N ALA A 117 -6.53 19.59 -5.93
CA ALA A 117 -6.59 19.34 -4.49
C ALA A 117 -7.80 18.47 -4.11
N GLY A 118 -8.98 18.76 -4.69
CA GLY A 118 -10.19 17.96 -4.46
C GLY A 118 -10.05 16.50 -4.89
N ILE A 119 -9.49 16.24 -6.08
CA ILE A 119 -9.26 14.88 -6.56
C ILE A 119 -8.26 14.14 -5.67
N LEU A 120 -7.12 14.75 -5.35
CA LEU A 120 -6.11 14.12 -4.51
C LEU A 120 -6.63 13.88 -3.08
N ALA A 121 -7.47 14.76 -2.54
CA ALA A 121 -8.14 14.55 -1.27
C ALA A 121 -9.07 13.32 -1.31
N SER A 122 -9.79 13.12 -2.41
CA SER A 122 -10.66 11.96 -2.63
C SER A 122 -9.86 10.65 -2.73
N LEU A 123 -8.70 10.70 -3.39
CA LEU A 123 -7.77 9.57 -3.51
C LEU A 123 -7.09 9.24 -2.18
N ALA A 124 -6.81 10.26 -1.36
CA ALA A 124 -6.22 10.11 -0.04
C ALA A 124 -7.24 9.72 1.04
N HIS A 125 -8.51 9.49 0.71
CA HIS A 125 -9.55 9.26 1.71
C HIS A 125 -10.09 7.83 1.69
N ASP A 126 -9.90 7.13 2.81
CA ASP A 126 -10.23 5.70 2.94
C ASP A 126 -11.43 5.43 3.84
N ASP A 127 -12.08 6.47 4.37
CA ASP A 127 -13.26 6.33 5.25
C ASP A 127 -14.57 6.55 4.46
N ASP A 128 -15.53 5.63 4.61
CA ASP A 128 -16.83 5.71 3.94
C ASP A 128 -17.93 6.34 4.80
N ARG A 129 -17.58 6.87 5.99
CA ARG A 129 -18.56 7.54 6.85
C ARG A 129 -19.09 8.82 6.21
N PRO A 130 -20.40 8.92 5.92
CA PRO A 130 -20.97 10.15 5.38
C PRO A 130 -20.70 11.30 6.35
N GLY A 131 -20.20 12.41 5.82
CA GLY A 131 -19.68 13.48 6.66
C GLY A 131 -19.71 14.83 5.97
N ALA A 132 -19.35 14.90 4.69
CA ALA A 132 -19.31 16.15 3.96
C ALA A 132 -20.59 16.35 3.14
N PHE A 133 -21.10 17.57 3.08
CA PHE A 133 -22.23 17.93 2.21
C PHE A 133 -22.00 19.21 1.35
N PRO A 134 -20.79 19.49 0.86
CA PRO A 134 -20.59 20.61 -0.06
C PRO A 134 -21.25 20.34 -1.41
N ARG A 135 -21.62 21.42 -2.11
CA ARG A 135 -22.06 21.32 -3.51
C ARG A 135 -20.88 20.91 -4.36
N ILE A 136 -21.05 19.84 -5.12
CA ILE A 136 -20.04 19.36 -6.08
C ILE A 136 -20.09 20.27 -7.31
N SER A 137 -18.94 20.82 -7.70
CA SER A 137 -18.85 21.63 -8.92
C SER A 137 -18.96 20.74 -10.18
N PRO A 138 -19.47 21.26 -11.30
CA PRO A 138 -19.51 20.49 -12.56
C PRO A 138 -18.12 20.03 -13.02
N GLY A 139 -17.09 20.86 -12.81
CA GLY A 139 -15.70 20.54 -13.12
C GLY A 139 -15.19 19.35 -12.29
N LEU A 140 -15.43 19.38 -10.98
CA LEU A 140 -15.05 18.29 -10.09
C LEU A 140 -15.79 16.98 -10.42
N SER A 141 -17.10 17.06 -10.69
CA SER A 141 -17.89 15.89 -11.07
C SER A 141 -17.39 15.25 -12.36
N SER A 142 -17.06 16.07 -13.37
CA SER A 142 -16.50 15.60 -14.63
C SER A 142 -15.16 14.89 -14.43
N LEU A 143 -14.24 15.51 -13.67
CA LEU A 143 -12.91 14.97 -13.44
C LEU A 143 -12.96 13.69 -12.59
N LEU A 144 -13.79 13.63 -11.54
CA LEU A 144 -14.03 12.40 -10.78
C LEU A 144 -14.59 11.28 -11.65
N GLY A 145 -15.44 11.60 -12.61
CA GLY A 145 -15.94 10.61 -13.58
C GLY A 145 -14.82 10.01 -14.44
N GLN A 146 -13.83 10.81 -14.84
CA GLN A 146 -12.64 10.32 -15.56
C GLN A 146 -11.76 9.45 -14.66
N VAL A 147 -11.53 9.91 -13.43
CA VAL A 147 -10.74 9.17 -12.42
C VAL A 147 -11.35 7.80 -12.12
N ARG A 148 -12.68 7.72 -11.94
CA ARG A 148 -13.40 6.46 -11.70
C ARG A 148 -13.24 5.49 -12.86
N LYS A 149 -13.41 5.96 -14.11
CA LYS A 149 -13.23 5.12 -15.30
C LYS A 149 -11.81 4.52 -15.37
N LEU A 150 -10.79 5.33 -15.06
CA LEU A 150 -9.42 4.84 -15.07
C LEU A 150 -9.18 3.87 -13.91
N ALA A 151 -9.67 4.17 -12.70
CA ALA A 151 -9.59 3.29 -11.54
C ALA A 151 -10.22 1.91 -11.81
N GLU A 152 -11.39 1.88 -12.44
CA GLU A 152 -12.05 0.63 -12.85
C GLU A 152 -11.17 -0.18 -13.82
N SER A 153 -10.55 0.48 -14.79
CA SER A 153 -9.65 -0.18 -15.75
C SER A 153 -8.37 -0.74 -15.12
N LEU A 154 -7.94 -0.19 -13.97
CA LEU A 154 -6.76 -0.59 -13.22
C LEU A 154 -7.03 -1.56 -12.08
N SER A 155 -8.31 -1.86 -11.80
CA SER A 155 -8.74 -2.77 -10.73
C SER A 155 -8.06 -4.16 -10.72
N PRO A 156 -7.58 -4.75 -11.84
CA PRO A 156 -6.81 -5.99 -11.78
C PRO A 156 -5.41 -5.84 -11.16
N TYR A 157 -4.88 -4.62 -11.03
CA TYR A 157 -3.50 -4.34 -10.62
C TYR A 157 -3.42 -3.53 -9.32
N GLU A 158 -4.40 -2.68 -9.05
CA GLU A 158 -4.48 -1.83 -7.87
C GLU A 158 -5.94 -1.71 -7.45
N ASP A 159 -6.22 -1.85 -6.14
CA ASP A 159 -7.58 -1.74 -5.62
C ASP A 159 -8.11 -0.31 -5.85
N PRO A 160 -9.35 -0.16 -6.36
CA PRO A 160 -9.91 1.14 -6.65
C PRO A 160 -10.15 1.94 -5.36
N PRO A 161 -9.79 3.24 -5.32
CA PRO A 161 -10.10 4.11 -4.20
C PRO A 161 -11.61 4.36 -4.09
N LEU A 162 -12.04 4.84 -2.92
CA LEU A 162 -13.45 5.14 -2.66
C LEU A 162 -13.99 6.30 -3.50
N LEU A 163 -13.13 7.29 -3.81
CA LEU A 163 -13.44 8.42 -4.70
C LEU A 163 -14.70 9.20 -4.30
N ARG A 164 -14.76 9.57 -3.02
CA ARG A 164 -15.83 10.36 -2.43
C ARG A 164 -15.86 11.79 -2.95
N ALA A 165 -16.94 12.12 -3.64
CA ALA A 165 -17.14 13.42 -4.27
C ALA A 165 -17.40 14.54 -3.25
N ASP A 166 -18.04 14.21 -2.12
CA ASP A 166 -18.30 15.13 -1.03
C ASP A 166 -17.01 15.56 -0.31
N VAL A 167 -16.11 14.61 -0.06
CA VAL A 167 -14.75 14.87 0.48
C VAL A 167 -13.96 15.72 -0.49
N ALA A 168 -13.99 15.37 -1.78
CA ALA A 168 -13.30 16.12 -2.83
C ALA A 168 -13.78 17.58 -2.89
N ALA A 169 -15.10 17.78 -2.86
CA ALA A 169 -15.70 19.12 -2.91
C ALA A 169 -15.44 19.94 -1.64
N LEU A 170 -15.18 19.30 -0.48
CA LEU A 170 -14.84 20.01 0.75
C LEU A 170 -13.46 20.67 0.62
N VAL A 171 -12.49 19.92 0.10
CA VAL A 171 -11.12 20.41 -0.12
C VAL A 171 -11.05 21.37 -1.30
N GLU A 172 -11.75 21.07 -2.40
CA GLU A 172 -11.90 22.01 -3.54
C GLU A 172 -12.36 23.37 -3.02
N ARG A 173 -13.41 23.40 -2.19
CA ARG A 173 -13.95 24.65 -1.65
C ARG A 173 -12.98 25.39 -0.74
N TRP A 174 -12.21 24.67 0.09
CA TRP A 174 -11.18 25.27 0.92
C TRP A 174 -10.09 25.95 0.08
N VAL A 175 -9.72 25.36 -1.05
CA VAL A 175 -8.70 25.94 -1.95
C VAL A 175 -9.27 27.07 -2.81
N ALA A 176 -10.49 26.92 -3.32
CA ALA A 176 -11.10 27.85 -4.25
C ALA A 176 -11.57 29.18 -3.61
N ASP A 177 -11.87 29.19 -2.31
CA ASP A 177 -12.39 30.37 -1.60
C ASP A 177 -11.43 30.85 -0.49
N PRO A 178 -10.52 31.80 -0.78
CA PRO A 178 -9.61 32.39 0.21
C PRO A 178 -10.30 33.15 1.35
N THR A 179 -11.61 33.42 1.25
CA THR A 179 -12.36 34.10 2.32
C THR A 179 -13.02 33.13 3.28
N LEU A 180 -13.11 31.85 2.92
CA LEU A 180 -13.65 30.81 3.78
C LEU A 180 -12.78 30.65 5.03
N THR A 181 -13.38 30.79 6.21
CA THR A 181 -12.72 30.59 7.50
C THR A 181 -12.74 29.12 7.90
N TRP A 182 -11.83 28.71 8.79
CA TRP A 182 -11.83 27.35 9.36
C TRP A 182 -13.19 26.96 9.95
N ILE A 183 -13.77 27.84 10.77
CA ILE A 183 -15.10 27.64 11.36
C ILE A 183 -16.18 27.53 10.27
N GLY A 184 -16.05 28.32 9.19
CA GLY A 184 -16.93 28.25 8.03
C GLY A 184 -16.85 26.89 7.33
N LEU A 185 -15.64 26.38 7.11
CA LEU A 185 -15.39 25.06 6.53
C LEU A 185 -16.00 23.94 7.40
N CYS A 186 -15.76 23.97 8.72
CA CYS A 186 -16.30 22.98 9.66
C CYS A 186 -17.83 22.95 9.67
N ARG A 187 -18.52 24.05 9.30
CA ARG A 187 -19.99 24.08 9.19
C ARG A 187 -20.54 23.42 7.92
N LEU A 188 -19.69 23.09 6.95
CA LEU A 188 -20.09 22.44 5.69
C LEU A 188 -20.10 20.91 5.78
N THR A 189 -19.71 20.36 6.92
CA THR A 189 -19.49 18.94 7.14
C THR A 189 -19.84 18.58 8.59
N THR A 190 -20.24 17.34 8.83
CA THR A 190 -20.40 16.75 10.16
C THR A 190 -19.15 16.00 10.62
N MET A 191 -18.06 16.04 9.84
CA MET A 191 -16.76 15.53 10.25
C MET A 191 -16.26 16.27 11.49
N ALA A 192 -15.57 15.56 12.38
CA ALA A 192 -14.87 16.21 13.48
C ALA A 192 -13.74 17.10 12.92
N GLU A 193 -13.45 18.20 13.60
CA GLU A 193 -12.39 19.14 13.15
C GLU A 193 -11.04 18.45 12.94
N GLY A 194 -10.70 17.48 13.80
CA GLY A 194 -9.48 16.68 13.66
C GLY A 194 -9.46 15.78 12.42
N ASP A 195 -10.62 15.31 11.96
CA ASP A 195 -10.71 14.54 10.72
C ASP A 195 -10.52 15.42 9.49
N ILE A 196 -11.06 16.64 9.52
CA ILE A 196 -10.84 17.65 8.46
C ILE A 196 -9.36 18.02 8.40
N TYR A 197 -8.73 18.25 9.56
CA TYR A 197 -7.30 18.54 9.65
C TYR A 197 -6.46 17.42 9.04
N ARG A 198 -6.74 16.15 9.42
CA ARG A 198 -6.04 14.98 8.89
C ARG A 198 -6.26 14.79 7.40
N LEU A 199 -7.47 15.05 6.89
CA LEU A 199 -7.78 15.02 5.46
C LEU A 199 -6.91 16.03 4.69
N LEU A 200 -6.84 17.27 5.16
CA LEU A 200 -6.04 18.33 4.53
C LEU A 200 -4.53 18.03 4.63
N ALA A 201 -4.06 17.51 5.77
CA ALA A 201 -2.67 17.09 5.94
C ALA A 201 -2.27 15.98 4.96
N ARG A 202 -3.12 14.95 4.79
CA ARG A 202 -2.85 13.87 3.82
C ARG A 202 -2.94 14.39 2.38
N THR A 203 -3.84 15.33 2.10
CA THR A 203 -3.91 15.98 0.79
C THR A 203 -2.62 16.77 0.48
N LEU A 204 -2.05 17.47 1.48
CA LEU A 204 -0.76 18.15 1.33
C LEU A 204 0.38 17.20 1.00
N GLU A 205 0.41 16.00 1.61
CA GLU A 205 1.40 14.98 1.28
C GLU A 205 1.31 14.58 -0.20
N TYR A 206 0.08 14.34 -0.69
CA TYR A 206 -0.16 13.98 -2.09
C TYR A 206 0.28 15.10 -3.04
N LEU A 207 -0.15 16.33 -2.75
CA LEU A 207 0.25 17.51 -3.53
C LEU A 207 1.77 17.73 -3.54
N SER A 208 2.42 17.51 -2.40
CA SER A 208 3.88 17.69 -2.28
C SER A 208 4.64 16.72 -3.18
N GLN A 209 4.20 15.46 -3.27
CA GLN A 209 4.80 14.51 -4.20
C GLN A 209 4.58 14.90 -5.67
N VAL A 210 3.38 15.38 -6.01
CA VAL A 210 3.09 15.90 -7.36
C VAL A 210 3.94 17.13 -7.68
N GLN A 211 4.17 18.03 -6.71
CA GLN A 211 5.05 19.20 -6.85
C GLN A 211 6.50 18.81 -7.21
N THR A 212 6.98 17.66 -6.75
CA THR A 212 8.35 17.18 -7.08
C THR A 212 8.54 16.87 -8.56
N LEU A 213 7.46 16.70 -9.33
CA LEU A 213 7.49 16.39 -10.76
C LEU A 213 7.83 17.60 -11.65
N LYS A 214 8.29 18.72 -11.08
CA LYS A 214 8.58 19.98 -11.80
C LYS A 214 9.45 19.83 -13.05
N THR A 215 10.38 18.87 -13.06
CA THR A 215 11.28 18.63 -14.19
C THR A 215 10.55 18.06 -15.41
N THR A 216 9.56 17.19 -15.20
CA THR A 216 8.82 16.51 -16.28
C THR A 216 7.45 17.13 -16.54
N HIS A 217 6.75 17.57 -15.50
CA HIS A 217 5.39 18.11 -15.55
C HIS A 217 5.32 19.48 -14.84
N PRO A 218 5.96 20.54 -15.38
CA PRO A 218 6.08 21.83 -14.70
C PRO A 218 4.72 22.49 -14.43
N GLY A 219 3.76 22.40 -15.35
CA GLY A 219 2.41 22.98 -15.16
C GLY A 219 1.64 22.30 -14.02
N LEU A 220 1.71 20.97 -13.94
CA LEU A 220 1.09 20.20 -12.87
C LEU A 220 1.75 20.51 -11.51
N ALA A 221 3.08 20.58 -11.48
CA ALA A 221 3.83 20.92 -10.28
C ALA A 221 3.50 22.34 -9.77
N GLU A 222 3.27 23.29 -10.68
CA GLU A 222 2.84 24.65 -10.35
C GLU A 222 1.41 24.66 -9.77
N SER A 223 0.45 23.96 -10.40
CA SER A 223 -0.90 23.82 -9.83
C SER A 223 -0.87 23.19 -8.43
N ALA A 224 -0.03 22.17 -8.23
CA ALA A 224 0.15 21.55 -6.91
C ALA A 224 0.74 22.53 -5.89
N SER A 225 1.73 23.33 -6.29
CA SER A 225 2.34 24.36 -5.45
C SER A 225 1.31 25.41 -4.99
N GLN A 226 0.47 25.89 -5.91
CA GLN A 226 -0.58 26.88 -5.61
C GLN A 226 -1.64 26.31 -4.67
N ALA A 227 -2.03 25.04 -4.85
CA ALA A 227 -2.93 24.35 -3.95
C ALA A 227 -2.34 24.21 -2.54
N ILE A 228 -1.06 23.83 -2.41
CA ILE A 228 -0.37 23.75 -1.11
C ILE A 228 -0.41 25.10 -0.38
N THR A 229 -0.07 26.19 -1.06
CA THR A 229 -0.11 27.54 -0.48
C THR A 229 -1.53 27.91 -0.03
N SER A 230 -2.55 27.55 -0.82
CA SER A 230 -3.94 27.86 -0.50
C SER A 230 -4.50 27.04 0.67
N ILE A 231 -4.01 25.81 0.85
CA ILE A 231 -4.38 24.95 1.99
C ILE A 231 -3.78 25.48 3.29
N ARG A 232 -2.50 25.89 3.28
CA ARG A 232 -1.73 26.33 4.46
C ARG A 232 -2.11 27.74 4.91
N ARG A 233 -3.31 27.90 5.48
CA ARG A 233 -3.80 29.17 6.05
C ARG A 233 -4.59 28.96 7.33
N GLY A 234 -4.55 29.93 8.25
CA GLY A 234 -5.25 29.85 9.53
C GLY A 234 -4.71 28.73 10.40
N VAL A 235 -5.58 27.83 10.87
CA VAL A 235 -5.21 26.69 11.74
C VAL A 235 -4.24 25.70 11.06
N LEU A 236 -4.08 25.81 9.74
CA LEU A 236 -3.31 24.89 8.91
C LEU A 236 -1.93 25.44 8.52
N GLU A 237 -1.53 26.61 9.02
CA GLU A 237 -0.23 27.24 8.68
C GLU A 237 0.96 26.40 9.12
N GLU A 238 0.82 25.68 10.25
CA GLU A 238 1.86 24.82 10.80
C GLU A 238 1.85 23.40 10.24
N LEU A 239 0.99 23.09 9.25
CA LEU A 239 0.99 21.78 8.63
C LEU A 239 2.31 21.52 7.88
N PRO A 240 2.97 20.38 8.14
CA PRO A 240 4.25 20.04 7.54
C PRO A 240 4.21 19.97 6.01
#